data_AF-A0A9E2BU58-F1
#
_entry.id   AF-A0A9E2BU58-F1
#
_cell.length_a   1.000
_cell.length_b   1.000
_cell.length_c   1.000
_cell.angle_alpha   90.00
_cell.angle_beta   90.00
_cell.angle_gamma   90.00
#
_symmetry.space_group_name_H-M   'P 1'
#
loop_
_entity.id
_entity.type
_entity.pdbx_description
1 polymer ?
#
loop_
_entity_poly.entity_id
_entity_poly.type
_entity_poly.pdbx_seq_one_letter_code
_entity_poly.pdbx_strand_id
1 'polypeptide(L)'
;MRIFTINGVNVTETDDLATLLTAGPPEQGVLWIACARREFEVMQAQIQSALQTLCGMQLVDLHISDLLNNQLPSHYDYTSQYDVLVFRRLAAGGTETDLSEPGTPLRHRPTRGGPPILRRIDTSPVGFAVFDQILLTVHPTDCAVRDAYASKLINAASVESRAAGTRLPNSPADLMLRIINQMVDGFLELRRELTHQLDHWQTELLNPKTRFNNWGSLLDARLSLHHLDEICEDQRAALQDWIEAIKTWPDASTPAGQRDRDLLHVRSRDVLEHIERVVHHVRRLEQSAETAVQMHFNAQSHRTNEIMRTLTVLTAIFLPLNLIAGIFGMNFEFIPLLHRSNGFWLAMILMGLTALGLVIFFWRKHYLERSSR
;
A
#
# COMPACT_ATOMS: atom_id res chain seq x y z
N MET A 1 0.29 -29.52 -9.28
CA MET A 1 1.58 -29.08 -9.85
C MET A 1 1.40 -29.02 -11.36
N ARG A 2 1.89 -27.96 -12.01
CA ARG A 2 1.81 -27.77 -13.46
C ARG A 2 3.21 -27.54 -13.99
N ILE A 3 3.57 -28.18 -15.10
CA ILE A 3 4.91 -28.06 -15.68
C ILE A 3 4.80 -27.61 -17.13
N PHE A 4 5.55 -26.59 -17.50
CA PHE A 4 5.53 -26.02 -18.84
C PHE A 4 6.90 -26.14 -19.48
N THR A 5 6.96 -26.72 -20.67
CA THR A 5 8.16 -26.76 -21.50
C THR A 5 8.01 -25.71 -22.60
N ILE A 6 8.92 -24.74 -22.63
CA ILE A 6 8.87 -23.58 -23.52
C ILE A 6 10.06 -23.66 -24.48
N ASN A 7 9.78 -24.04 -25.73
CA ASN A 7 10.80 -24.25 -26.76
C ASN A 7 10.59 -23.24 -27.88
N GLY A 8 11.04 -21.99 -27.70
CA GLY A 8 11.13 -20.89 -28.69
C GLY A 8 9.83 -20.45 -29.38
N VAL A 9 9.05 -21.40 -29.90
CA VAL A 9 7.80 -21.26 -30.64
C VAL A 9 6.67 -22.05 -29.99
N ASN A 10 6.98 -23.15 -29.28
CA ASN A 10 5.97 -24.05 -28.71
C ASN A 10 5.98 -24.01 -27.19
N VAL A 11 4.78 -24.12 -26.61
CA VAL A 11 4.55 -24.28 -25.18
C VAL A 11 3.75 -25.56 -25.00
N THR A 12 4.26 -26.50 -24.20
CA THR A 12 3.53 -27.71 -23.82
C THR A 12 3.35 -27.76 -22.32
N GLU A 13 2.15 -28.11 -21.87
CA GLU A 13 1.82 -28.28 -20.46
C GLU A 13 1.70 -29.77 -20.12
N THR A 14 2.32 -30.17 -19.01
CA THR A 14 2.30 -31.54 -18.49
C THR A 14 2.20 -31.49 -16.96
N ASP A 15 1.45 -32.41 -16.37
CA ASP A 15 1.28 -32.51 -14.91
C ASP A 15 2.16 -33.60 -14.28
N ASP A 16 2.83 -34.43 -15.08
CA ASP A 16 3.62 -35.56 -14.64
C ASP A 16 5.14 -35.29 -14.64
N LEU A 17 5.73 -35.21 -13.45
CA LEU A 17 7.18 -35.04 -13.25
C LEU A 17 7.99 -36.25 -13.79
N ALA A 18 7.41 -37.45 -13.81
CA ALA A 18 8.10 -38.66 -14.25
C ALA A 18 8.38 -38.66 -15.77
N THR A 19 7.48 -38.08 -16.56
CA THR A 19 7.70 -37.91 -18.00
C THR A 19 8.86 -36.96 -18.33
N LEU A 20 9.17 -36.00 -17.45
CA LEU A 20 10.32 -35.09 -17.62
C LEU A 20 11.65 -35.75 -17.28
N LEU A 21 11.68 -36.57 -16.22
CA LEU A 21 12.85 -37.35 -15.84
C LEU A 21 13.30 -38.32 -16.95
N THR A 22 12.38 -38.77 -17.80
CA THR A 22 12.65 -39.67 -18.93
C THR A 22 13.02 -38.95 -20.22
N ALA A 23 12.57 -37.71 -20.42
CA ALA A 23 12.86 -36.91 -21.62
C ALA A 23 14.24 -36.21 -21.59
N GLY A 24 14.83 -36.03 -20.41
CA GLY A 24 16.07 -35.28 -20.22
C GLY A 24 15.86 -33.76 -20.25
N PRO A 25 16.88 -32.95 -19.87
CA PRO A 25 16.78 -31.51 -19.94
C PRO A 25 16.62 -31.04 -21.39
N PRO A 26 15.77 -30.05 -21.68
CA PRO A 26 15.61 -29.54 -23.04
C PRO A 26 16.93 -28.94 -23.55
N GLU A 27 17.44 -29.42 -24.70
CA GLU A 27 18.68 -28.88 -25.30
C GLU A 27 18.59 -27.37 -25.58
N GLN A 28 17.38 -26.86 -25.82
CA GLN A 28 17.05 -25.45 -25.97
C GLN A 28 15.64 -25.19 -25.42
N GLY A 29 15.52 -24.28 -24.45
CA GLY A 29 14.21 -23.87 -23.91
C GLY A 29 14.23 -23.56 -22.42
N VAL A 30 13.05 -23.21 -21.90
CA VAL A 30 12.82 -22.96 -20.48
C VAL A 30 11.82 -23.99 -19.96
N LEU A 31 12.20 -24.69 -18.90
CA LEU A 31 11.30 -25.56 -18.14
C LEU A 31 10.77 -24.79 -16.92
N TRP A 32 9.46 -24.62 -16.83
CA TRP A 32 8.82 -23.95 -15.70
C TRP A 32 8.02 -24.95 -14.87
N ILE A 33 8.49 -25.23 -13.66
CA ILE A 33 7.82 -26.06 -12.67
C ILE A 33 7.03 -25.15 -11.72
N ALA A 34 5.71 -25.16 -11.83
CA ALA A 34 4.82 -24.38 -10.97
C ALA A 34 4.12 -25.29 -9.95
N CYS A 35 4.44 -25.12 -8.68
CA CYS A 35 3.87 -25.93 -7.60
C CYS A 35 3.27 -25.05 -6.50
N ALA A 36 2.12 -25.48 -5.99
CA ALA A 36 1.59 -24.87 -4.79
C ALA A 36 2.49 -25.26 -3.59
N ARG A 37 2.59 -24.39 -2.59
CA ARG A 37 3.46 -24.62 -1.41
C ARG A 37 3.23 -25.97 -0.73
N ARG A 38 1.96 -26.37 -0.57
CA ARG A 38 1.61 -27.69 -0.01
C ARG A 38 2.02 -28.85 -0.91
N GLU A 39 1.98 -28.66 -2.23
CA GLU A 39 2.49 -29.65 -3.17
C GLU A 39 4.01 -29.74 -3.09
N PHE A 40 4.71 -28.60 -2.97
CA PHE A 40 6.16 -28.55 -2.79
C PHE A 40 6.61 -29.27 -1.51
N GLU A 41 5.88 -29.10 -0.41
CA GLU A 41 6.14 -29.80 0.86
C GLU A 41 5.96 -31.32 0.73
N VAL A 42 4.83 -31.77 0.16
CA VAL A 42 4.52 -33.20 0.03
C VAL A 42 5.43 -33.88 -1.01
N MET A 43 5.72 -33.20 -2.10
CA MET A 43 6.51 -33.73 -3.22
C MET A 43 7.99 -33.34 -3.14
N GLN A 44 8.46 -32.83 -1.99
CA GLN A 44 9.83 -32.32 -1.81
C GLN A 44 10.88 -33.31 -2.33
N ALA A 45 10.80 -34.58 -1.92
CA ALA A 45 11.77 -35.61 -2.34
C ALA A 45 11.78 -35.85 -3.86
N GLN A 46 10.61 -35.79 -4.51
CA GLN A 46 10.48 -35.99 -5.95
C GLN A 46 11.03 -34.79 -6.72
N ILE A 47 10.72 -33.56 -6.26
CA ILE A 47 11.23 -32.33 -6.86
C ILE A 47 12.74 -32.25 -6.70
N GLN A 48 13.28 -32.58 -5.53
CA GLN A 48 14.73 -32.65 -5.29
C GLN A 48 15.42 -33.70 -6.17
N SER A 49 14.81 -34.87 -6.33
CA SER A 49 15.34 -35.88 -7.27
C SER A 49 15.32 -35.38 -8.71
N ALA A 50 14.26 -34.67 -9.12
CA ALA A 50 14.17 -34.09 -10.46
C ALA A 50 15.22 -33.00 -10.70
N LEU A 51 15.42 -32.09 -9.75
CA LEU A 51 16.48 -31.08 -9.82
C LEU A 51 17.87 -31.74 -9.85
N GLN A 52 18.09 -32.79 -9.05
CA GLN A 52 19.36 -33.53 -9.06
C GLN A 52 19.62 -34.20 -10.41
N THR A 53 18.60 -34.74 -11.07
CA THR A 53 18.76 -35.38 -12.39
C THR A 53 18.92 -34.36 -13.52
N LEU A 54 18.17 -33.25 -13.49
CA LEU A 54 18.14 -32.28 -14.58
C LEU A 54 19.23 -31.22 -14.48
N CYS A 55 19.53 -30.74 -13.26
CA CYS A 55 20.51 -29.68 -12.99
C CYS A 55 21.79 -30.21 -12.31
N GLY A 56 21.80 -31.46 -11.83
CA GLY A 56 22.95 -32.00 -11.10
C GLY A 56 23.04 -31.56 -9.64
N MET A 57 22.03 -30.84 -9.12
CA MET A 57 22.04 -30.30 -7.75
C MET A 57 20.64 -30.27 -7.12
N GLN A 58 20.61 -30.29 -5.79
CA GLN A 58 19.44 -30.13 -4.94
C GLN A 58 19.38 -28.72 -4.34
N LEU A 59 18.16 -28.23 -4.03
CA LEU A 59 18.03 -27.01 -3.23
C LEU A 59 18.57 -27.25 -1.83
N VAL A 60 19.24 -26.25 -1.27
CA VAL A 60 19.78 -26.27 0.10
C VAL A 60 18.62 -26.18 1.09
N ASP A 61 18.75 -26.84 2.24
CA ASP A 61 17.72 -26.90 3.29
C ASP A 61 17.22 -25.52 3.73
N LEU A 62 18.11 -24.52 3.81
CA LEU A 62 17.73 -23.15 4.14
C LEU A 62 16.77 -22.56 3.09
N HIS A 63 17.09 -22.71 1.81
CA HIS A 63 16.22 -22.24 0.71
C HIS A 63 14.89 -22.99 0.68
N ILE A 64 14.86 -24.28 1.01
CA ILE A 64 13.59 -25.03 1.14
C ILE A 64 12.74 -24.43 2.27
N SER A 65 13.36 -24.16 3.42
CA SER A 65 12.68 -23.52 4.55
C SER A 65 12.12 -22.15 4.17
N ASP A 66 12.88 -21.35 3.43
CA ASP A 66 12.45 -20.03 2.96
C ASP A 66 11.27 -20.12 1.97
N LEU A 67 11.30 -21.06 1.03
CA LEU A 67 10.21 -21.28 0.06
C LEU A 67 8.91 -21.77 0.74
N LEU A 68 9.02 -22.48 1.86
CA LEU A 68 7.89 -22.95 2.68
C LEU A 68 7.41 -21.92 3.70
N ASN A 69 8.17 -20.85 3.96
CA ASN A 69 7.80 -19.85 4.96
C ASN A 69 6.76 -18.84 4.44
N ASN A 70 5.55 -18.86 5.01
CA ASN A 70 4.45 -17.95 4.64
C ASN A 70 4.67 -16.49 5.06
N GLN A 71 5.57 -16.26 6.01
CA GLN A 71 5.81 -14.94 6.61
C GLN A 71 7.07 -14.27 6.08
N LEU A 72 7.85 -14.93 5.23
CA LEU A 72 9.11 -14.39 4.75
C LEU A 72 8.89 -13.05 4.00
N PRO A 73 9.64 -11.99 4.32
CA PRO A 73 9.66 -10.76 3.53
C PRO A 73 10.21 -11.05 2.12
N SER A 74 10.10 -10.08 1.22
CA SER A 74 10.75 -10.23 -0.08
C SER A 74 12.26 -10.24 0.14
N HIS A 75 12.93 -11.24 -0.41
CA HIS A 75 14.35 -11.49 -0.15
C HIS A 75 15.01 -12.15 -1.36
N TYR A 76 16.30 -11.90 -1.53
CA TYR A 76 17.13 -12.51 -2.56
C TYR A 76 18.33 -13.19 -1.90
N ASP A 77 18.56 -14.45 -2.28
CA ASP A 77 19.74 -15.23 -1.93
C ASP A 77 20.23 -15.99 -3.17
N TYR A 78 21.48 -16.47 -3.15
CA TYR A 78 22.06 -17.16 -4.29
C TYR A 78 23.09 -18.20 -3.89
N THR A 79 23.32 -19.12 -4.82
CA THR A 79 24.42 -20.08 -4.77
C THR A 79 25.30 -19.92 -5.99
N SER A 80 26.33 -20.75 -6.13
CA SER A 80 27.12 -20.80 -7.36
C SER A 80 26.37 -21.39 -8.57
N GLN A 81 25.19 -21.99 -8.38
CA GLN A 81 24.47 -22.73 -9.43
C GLN A 81 23.03 -22.25 -9.70
N TYR A 82 22.42 -21.57 -8.73
CA TYR A 82 21.06 -21.06 -8.85
C TYR A 82 20.83 -19.88 -7.92
N ASP A 83 19.86 -19.07 -8.30
CA ASP A 83 19.38 -17.93 -7.54
C ASP A 83 18.05 -18.26 -6.88
N VAL A 84 17.79 -17.69 -5.70
CA VAL A 84 16.51 -17.76 -5.01
C VAL A 84 15.98 -16.36 -4.76
N LEU A 85 14.79 -16.08 -5.26
CA LEU A 85 14.09 -14.84 -5.01
C LEU A 85 12.73 -15.16 -4.39
N VAL A 86 12.44 -14.59 -3.23
CA VAL A 86 11.10 -14.59 -2.65
C VAL A 86 10.50 -13.20 -2.84
N PHE A 87 9.31 -13.14 -3.42
CA PHE A 87 8.61 -11.91 -3.72
C PHE A 87 7.20 -11.95 -3.15
N ARG A 88 6.82 -10.95 -2.34
CA ARG A 88 5.47 -10.88 -1.79
C ARG A 88 4.48 -10.36 -2.83
N ARG A 89 3.44 -11.13 -3.15
CA ARG A 89 2.31 -10.69 -3.99
C ARG A 89 1.17 -10.18 -3.12
N LEU A 90 0.26 -9.39 -3.69
CA LEU A 90 -1.05 -9.15 -3.09
C LEU A 90 -1.90 -10.44 -3.12
N ALA A 91 -2.47 -10.79 -1.97
CA ALA A 91 -3.41 -11.89 -1.83
C ALA A 91 -4.84 -11.42 -2.13
N ALA A 92 -5.61 -12.24 -2.85
CA ALA A 92 -7.03 -11.98 -3.11
C ALA A 92 -7.88 -12.37 -1.88
N GLY A 93 -7.47 -11.90 -0.70
CA GLY A 93 -8.21 -11.98 0.57
C GLY A 93 -8.60 -13.36 1.11
N GLY A 94 -7.92 -13.81 2.17
CA GLY A 94 -8.47 -14.68 3.22
C GLY A 94 -8.58 -16.17 2.93
N THR A 95 -7.79 -16.69 2.00
CA THR A 95 -7.84 -18.09 1.54
C THR A 95 -6.65 -18.94 1.97
N GLU A 96 -5.62 -18.35 2.60
CA GLU A 96 -4.50 -19.13 3.11
C GLU A 96 -4.90 -19.87 4.39
N THR A 97 -4.66 -21.19 4.41
CA THR A 97 -4.90 -22.07 5.56
C THR A 97 -3.59 -22.38 6.25
N ASP A 98 -3.61 -22.53 7.58
CA ASP A 98 -2.40 -22.84 8.34
C ASP A 98 -1.89 -24.23 7.94
N LEU A 99 -0.59 -24.33 7.70
CA LEU A 99 0.06 -25.61 7.36
C LEU A 99 0.00 -26.56 8.56
N SER A 100 -0.02 -26.03 9.79
CA SER A 100 -0.16 -26.81 11.01
C SER A 100 -1.61 -27.23 11.31
N GLU A 101 -2.60 -26.53 10.75
CA GLU A 101 -4.04 -26.81 10.93
C GLU A 101 -4.81 -26.66 9.59
N PRO A 102 -4.92 -27.73 8.79
CA PRO A 102 -5.59 -27.67 7.49
C PRO A 102 -7.09 -27.37 7.63
N GLY A 103 -7.51 -26.19 7.16
CA GLY A 103 -8.90 -25.73 7.16
C GLY A 103 -9.17 -24.51 8.05
N THR A 104 -8.24 -24.14 8.94
CA THR A 104 -8.29 -22.87 9.66
C THR A 104 -7.60 -21.80 8.83
N PRO A 105 -8.27 -20.70 8.45
CA PRO A 105 -7.62 -19.60 7.75
C PRO A 105 -6.55 -18.97 8.66
N LEU A 106 -5.32 -18.85 8.16
CA LEU A 106 -4.15 -18.26 8.85
C LEU A 106 -4.44 -16.88 9.43
N ARG A 107 -5.39 -16.16 8.83
CA ARG A 107 -5.90 -14.88 9.32
C ARG A 107 -7.42 -14.88 9.23
N HIS A 108 -8.08 -14.79 10.39
CA HIS A 108 -9.51 -14.52 10.43
C HIS A 108 -9.76 -13.12 9.86
N ARG A 109 -10.63 -13.03 8.84
CA ARG A 109 -11.14 -11.74 8.36
C ARG A 109 -11.76 -11.00 9.56
N PRO A 110 -11.25 -9.84 9.97
CA PRO A 110 -11.97 -9.05 10.95
C PRO A 110 -13.32 -8.66 10.34
N THR A 111 -14.41 -9.06 10.99
CA THR A 111 -15.80 -8.65 10.67
C THR A 111 -16.02 -7.19 11.07
N ARG A 112 -15.14 -6.28 10.65
CA ARG A 112 -15.34 -4.85 10.85
C ARG A 112 -16.03 -4.26 9.63
N GLY A 113 -17.15 -3.58 9.87
CA GLY A 113 -17.82 -2.77 8.88
C GLY A 113 -16.91 -1.63 8.45
N GLY A 114 -16.59 -1.58 7.17
CA GLY A 114 -15.77 -0.58 6.52
C GLY A 114 -15.72 -0.89 5.03
N PRO A 115 -15.37 0.09 4.16
CA PRO A 115 -15.23 -0.18 2.73
C PRO A 115 -14.28 -1.37 2.49
N PRO A 116 -14.60 -2.28 1.55
CA PRO A 116 -13.96 -3.60 1.40
C PRO A 116 -12.45 -3.56 1.15
N ILE A 117 -11.93 -2.39 0.77
CA ILE A 117 -10.51 -2.09 0.52
C ILE A 117 -9.68 -1.85 1.80
N LEU A 118 -10.33 -1.50 2.93
CA LEU A 118 -9.68 -1.39 4.25
C LEU A 118 -9.48 -2.76 4.90
N ARG A 119 -9.84 -3.84 4.18
CA ARG A 119 -9.33 -5.17 4.51
C ARG A 119 -7.81 -5.08 4.38
N ARG A 120 -7.11 -5.30 5.50
CA ARG A 120 -5.64 -5.29 5.60
C ARG A 120 -5.04 -5.81 4.30
N ILE A 121 -4.09 -5.06 3.73
CA ILE A 121 -3.26 -5.50 2.61
C ILE A 121 -2.70 -6.85 3.02
N ASP A 122 -3.25 -7.90 2.42
CA ASP A 122 -2.84 -9.25 2.70
C ASP A 122 -1.88 -9.65 1.60
N THR A 123 -0.75 -10.21 1.98
CA THR A 123 0.30 -10.57 1.05
C THR A 123 0.74 -11.99 1.28
N SER A 124 1.15 -12.63 0.20
CA SER A 124 1.65 -14.00 0.22
C SER A 124 3.02 -14.03 -0.46
N PRO A 125 4.04 -14.70 0.11
CA PRO A 125 5.31 -14.87 -0.57
C PRO A 125 5.12 -15.84 -1.74
N VAL A 126 5.77 -15.53 -2.86
CA VAL A 126 5.98 -16.44 -3.98
C VAL A 126 7.48 -16.60 -4.16
N GLY A 127 7.94 -17.84 -4.05
CA GLY A 127 9.33 -18.19 -4.20
C GLY A 127 9.66 -18.57 -5.64
N PHE A 128 10.85 -18.16 -6.08
CA PHE A 128 11.42 -18.45 -7.38
C PHE A 128 12.81 -19.03 -7.15
N ALA A 129 13.06 -20.25 -7.62
CA ALA A 129 14.41 -20.78 -7.73
C ALA A 129 14.78 -20.85 -9.22
N VAL A 130 15.81 -20.11 -9.60
CA VAL A 130 16.21 -19.86 -10.99
C VAL A 130 17.51 -20.59 -11.28
N PHE A 131 17.42 -21.62 -12.11
CA PHE A 131 18.55 -22.35 -12.68
C PHE A 131 18.75 -21.92 -14.14
N ASP A 132 19.79 -22.42 -14.80
CA ASP A 132 20.13 -22.07 -16.20
C ASP A 132 18.97 -22.29 -17.18
N GLN A 133 18.24 -23.40 -17.05
CA GLN A 133 17.12 -23.77 -17.93
C GLN A 133 15.81 -24.04 -17.18
N ILE A 134 15.85 -24.07 -15.84
CA ILE A 134 14.68 -24.42 -15.03
C ILE A 134 14.29 -23.23 -14.16
N LEU A 135 13.00 -22.90 -14.18
CA LEU A 135 12.38 -22.04 -13.19
C LEU A 135 11.47 -22.88 -12.31
N LEU A 136 11.79 -22.99 -11.02
CA LEU A 136 10.87 -23.51 -10.03
C LEU A 136 10.14 -22.34 -9.37
N THR A 137 8.81 -22.38 -9.36
CA THR A 137 7.99 -21.41 -8.63
C THR A 137 7.16 -22.10 -7.56
N VAL A 138 7.26 -21.59 -6.34
CA VAL A 138 6.51 -22.05 -5.17
C VAL A 138 5.54 -20.95 -4.78
N HIS A 139 4.25 -21.19 -4.98
CA HIS A 139 3.20 -20.18 -4.79
C HIS A 139 2.13 -20.68 -3.81
N PRO A 140 1.32 -19.81 -3.19
CA PRO A 140 0.15 -20.24 -2.44
C PRO A 140 -0.87 -20.94 -3.36
N THR A 141 -1.78 -21.73 -2.77
CA THR A 141 -2.76 -22.56 -3.52
C THR A 141 -3.70 -21.76 -4.42
N ASP A 142 -3.94 -20.50 -4.10
CA ASP A 142 -4.85 -19.56 -4.77
C ASP A 142 -4.10 -18.51 -5.63
N CYS A 143 -3.04 -18.93 -6.32
CA CYS A 143 -2.21 -18.01 -7.10
C CYS A 143 -2.85 -17.66 -8.46
N ALA A 144 -3.79 -16.72 -8.47
CA ALA A 144 -4.38 -16.18 -9.71
C ALA A 144 -3.33 -15.61 -10.68
N VAL A 145 -2.21 -15.09 -10.16
CA VAL A 145 -1.09 -14.59 -10.97
C VAL A 145 -0.48 -15.70 -11.82
N ARG A 146 -0.26 -16.89 -11.22
CA ARG A 146 0.23 -18.07 -11.95
C ARG A 146 -0.73 -18.43 -13.07
N ASP A 147 -2.02 -18.56 -12.77
CA ASP A 147 -3.01 -19.03 -13.76
C ASP A 147 -3.22 -18.03 -14.89
N ALA A 148 -3.26 -16.74 -14.55
CA ALA A 148 -3.32 -15.68 -15.55
C ALA A 148 -2.07 -15.67 -16.43
N TYR A 149 -0.88 -15.86 -15.86
CA TYR A 149 0.34 -15.90 -16.64
C TYR A 149 0.46 -17.19 -17.47
N ALA A 150 0.12 -18.36 -16.93
CA ALA A 150 0.07 -19.62 -17.66
C ALA A 150 -0.87 -19.52 -18.87
N SER A 151 -2.06 -18.93 -18.69
CA SER A 151 -3.00 -18.68 -19.78
C SER A 151 -2.42 -17.72 -20.82
N LYS A 152 -1.78 -16.62 -20.39
CA LYS A 152 -1.07 -15.69 -21.29
C LYS A 152 0.05 -16.37 -22.07
N LEU A 153 0.78 -17.28 -21.44
CA LEU A 153 1.92 -17.99 -22.04
C LEU A 153 1.45 -18.98 -23.11
N ILE A 154 0.39 -19.74 -22.84
CA ILE A 154 -0.25 -20.63 -23.83
C ILE A 154 -0.81 -19.80 -25.01
N ASN A 155 -1.49 -18.69 -24.72
CA ASN A 155 -1.99 -17.79 -25.77
C ASN A 155 -0.87 -17.15 -26.58
N ALA A 156 0.25 -16.78 -25.95
CA ALA A 156 1.41 -16.20 -26.63
C ALA A 156 2.09 -17.17 -27.61
N ALA A 157 1.91 -18.48 -27.42
CA ALA A 157 2.38 -19.49 -28.37
C ALA A 157 1.49 -19.60 -29.62
N SER A 158 0.29 -19.01 -29.62
CA SER A 158 -0.61 -19.02 -30.78
C SER A 158 0.00 -18.28 -31.98
N VAL A 159 -0.46 -18.66 -33.18
CA VAL A 159 0.02 -18.06 -34.44
C VAL A 159 -0.36 -16.58 -34.51
N GLU A 160 -1.56 -16.19 -34.03
CA GLU A 160 -2.01 -14.80 -34.03
C GLU A 160 -1.20 -13.91 -33.08
N SER A 161 -0.89 -14.40 -31.88
CA SER A 161 -0.14 -13.62 -30.89
C SER A 161 1.33 -13.41 -31.27
N ARG A 162 1.92 -14.36 -32.01
CA ARG A 162 3.25 -14.19 -32.61
C ARG A 162 3.24 -13.17 -33.75
N ALA A 163 2.18 -13.14 -34.57
CA ALA A 163 2.01 -12.10 -35.59
C ALA A 163 1.84 -10.70 -34.99
N ALA A 164 1.28 -10.60 -33.78
CA ALA A 164 1.18 -9.36 -33.00
C ALA A 164 2.48 -8.96 -32.27
N GLY A 165 3.57 -9.73 -32.42
CA GLY A 165 4.88 -9.42 -31.82
C GLY A 165 5.06 -9.84 -30.36
N THR A 166 4.15 -10.66 -29.81
CA THR A 166 4.28 -11.20 -28.45
C THR A 166 5.43 -12.20 -28.41
N ARG A 167 6.46 -11.91 -27.61
CA ARG A 167 7.64 -12.79 -27.46
C ARG A 167 7.51 -13.71 -26.25
N LEU A 168 7.77 -14.99 -26.47
CA LEU A 168 7.97 -15.98 -25.40
C LEU A 168 9.21 -15.62 -24.56
N PRO A 169 9.29 -16.11 -23.32
CA PRO A 169 10.46 -15.89 -22.48
C PRO A 169 11.70 -16.61 -23.04
N ASN A 170 12.83 -15.92 -23.05
CA ASN A 170 14.09 -16.44 -23.60
C ASN A 170 14.94 -17.18 -22.55
N SER A 171 14.70 -16.92 -21.26
CA SER A 171 15.43 -17.53 -20.15
C SER A 171 14.52 -17.71 -18.91
N PRO A 172 14.91 -18.56 -17.95
CA PRO A 172 14.20 -18.70 -16.68
C PRO A 172 14.10 -17.38 -15.90
N ALA A 173 15.18 -16.59 -15.93
CA ALA A 173 15.22 -15.24 -15.36
C ALA A 173 14.25 -14.28 -16.07
N ASP A 174 14.14 -14.35 -17.39
CA ASP A 174 13.19 -13.55 -18.17
C ASP A 174 11.74 -13.90 -17.80
N LEU A 175 11.46 -15.18 -17.63
CA LEU A 175 10.16 -15.69 -17.20
C LEU A 175 9.81 -15.24 -15.79
N MET A 176 10.75 -15.35 -14.83
CA MET A 176 10.59 -14.85 -13.47
C MET A 176 10.20 -13.37 -13.47
N LEU A 177 10.95 -12.53 -14.21
CA LEU A 177 10.67 -11.10 -14.29
C LEU A 177 9.28 -10.76 -14.85
N ARG A 178 8.79 -11.54 -15.83
CA ARG A 178 7.43 -11.34 -16.36
C ARG A 178 6.37 -11.65 -15.31
N ILE A 179 6.58 -12.71 -14.53
CA ILE A 179 5.69 -13.10 -13.44
C ILE A 179 5.71 -12.01 -12.35
N ILE A 180 6.89 -11.53 -11.96
CA ILE A 180 7.05 -10.43 -10.99
C ILE A 180 6.38 -9.16 -11.50
N ASN A 181 6.57 -8.78 -12.77
CA ASN A 181 5.92 -7.59 -13.33
C ASN A 181 4.39 -7.66 -13.16
N GLN A 182 3.79 -8.83 -13.42
CA GLN A 182 2.36 -9.02 -13.20
C GLN A 182 1.95 -8.98 -11.71
N MET A 183 2.84 -9.34 -10.79
CA MET A 183 2.61 -9.13 -9.35
C MET A 183 2.65 -7.64 -8.99
N VAL A 184 3.61 -6.90 -9.52
CA VAL A 184 3.77 -5.45 -9.31
C VAL A 184 2.56 -4.66 -9.86
N ASP A 185 1.98 -5.09 -10.98
CA ASP A 185 0.74 -4.50 -11.52
C ASP A 185 -0.41 -4.47 -10.48
N GLY A 186 -0.51 -5.50 -9.63
CA GLY A 186 -1.49 -5.53 -8.55
C GLY A 186 -1.28 -4.41 -7.52
N PHE A 187 -0.02 -4.12 -7.17
CA PHE A 187 0.32 -3.03 -6.25
C PHE A 187 0.06 -1.65 -6.85
N LEU A 188 0.25 -1.49 -8.16
CA LEU A 188 -0.08 -0.26 -8.87
C LEU A 188 -1.58 0.06 -8.84
N GLU A 189 -2.42 -0.97 -8.93
CA GLU A 189 -3.88 -0.83 -8.85
C GLU A 189 -4.33 -0.53 -7.41
N LEU A 190 -3.79 -1.24 -6.42
CA LEU A 190 -4.04 -0.96 -5.01
C LEU A 190 -3.67 0.49 -4.65
N ARG A 191 -2.52 0.97 -5.15
CA ARG A 191 -2.10 2.35 -4.96
C ARG A 191 -3.16 3.34 -5.48
N ARG A 192 -3.69 3.16 -6.70
CA ARG A 192 -4.69 4.07 -7.28
C ARG A 192 -5.94 4.17 -6.41
N GLU A 193 -6.39 3.03 -5.91
CA GLU A 193 -7.58 2.97 -5.06
C GLU A 193 -7.36 3.64 -3.70
N LEU A 194 -6.18 3.47 -3.08
CA LEU A 194 -5.79 4.20 -1.87
C LEU A 194 -5.69 5.72 -2.11
N THR A 195 -5.17 6.15 -3.26
CA THR A 195 -5.16 7.57 -3.67
C THR A 195 -6.58 8.15 -3.66
N HIS A 196 -7.52 7.50 -4.35
CA HIS A 196 -8.89 7.98 -4.46
C HIS A 196 -9.59 8.15 -3.10
N GLN A 197 -9.32 7.25 -2.15
CA GLN A 197 -9.91 7.35 -0.82
C GLN A 197 -9.28 8.44 0.03
N LEU A 198 -7.96 8.60 -0.03
CA LEU A 198 -7.28 9.70 0.67
C LEU A 198 -7.74 11.04 0.16
N ASP A 199 -7.88 11.22 -1.16
CA ASP A 199 -8.41 12.44 -1.75
C ASP A 199 -9.85 12.72 -1.25
N HIS A 200 -10.68 11.68 -1.10
CA HIS A 200 -12.02 11.80 -0.53
C HIS A 200 -11.97 12.29 0.92
N TRP A 201 -11.17 11.65 1.79
CA TRP A 201 -11.08 12.06 3.19
C TRP A 201 -10.44 13.42 3.38
N GLN A 202 -9.45 13.80 2.55
CA GLN A 202 -8.88 15.14 2.57
C GLN A 202 -9.94 16.20 2.26
N THR A 203 -10.78 15.95 1.26
CA THR A 203 -11.89 16.84 0.92
C THR A 203 -12.89 16.93 2.08
N GLU A 204 -13.20 15.81 2.75
CA GLU A 204 -14.12 15.78 3.88
C GLU A 204 -13.55 16.48 5.13
N LEU A 205 -12.25 16.33 5.41
CA LEU A 205 -11.54 16.96 6.53
C LEU A 205 -11.48 18.48 6.41
N LEU A 206 -11.28 18.98 5.18
CA LEU A 206 -11.15 20.40 4.89
C LEU A 206 -12.50 21.10 4.71
N ASN A 207 -13.60 20.37 4.57
CA ASN A 207 -14.91 20.97 4.39
C ASN A 207 -15.43 21.54 5.73
N PRO A 208 -15.65 22.86 5.84
CA PRO A 208 -16.08 23.50 7.08
C PRO A 208 -17.52 23.17 7.49
N LYS A 209 -18.31 22.61 6.57
CA LYS A 209 -19.73 22.25 6.79
C LYS A 209 -19.90 20.84 7.34
N THR A 210 -18.92 19.96 7.18
CA THR A 210 -18.96 18.57 7.65
C THR A 210 -18.32 18.46 9.03
N ARG A 211 -18.88 17.58 9.87
CA ARG A 211 -18.22 17.15 11.11
C ARG A 211 -17.54 15.82 10.80
N PHE A 212 -16.25 15.86 10.53
CA PHE A 212 -15.49 14.66 10.26
C PHE A 212 -15.50 13.74 11.49
N ASN A 213 -16.03 12.53 11.34
CA ASN A 213 -16.16 11.52 12.39
C ASN A 213 -15.47 10.20 12.06
N ASN A 214 -14.95 10.03 10.84
CA ASN A 214 -14.40 8.78 10.32
C ASN A 214 -12.87 8.65 10.57
N TRP A 215 -12.40 9.03 11.76
CA TRP A 215 -10.98 8.97 12.13
C TRP A 215 -10.40 7.55 12.10
N GLY A 216 -11.21 6.54 12.43
CA GLY A 216 -10.79 5.13 12.36
C GLY A 216 -10.41 4.73 10.94
N SER A 217 -11.28 5.01 9.97
CA SER A 217 -11.03 4.70 8.55
C SER A 217 -9.82 5.44 7.99
N LEU A 218 -9.62 6.71 8.38
CA LEU A 218 -8.44 7.48 7.98
C LEU A 218 -7.15 6.87 8.54
N LEU A 219 -7.17 6.46 9.82
CA LEU A 219 -6.01 5.82 10.45
C LEU A 219 -5.73 4.46 9.83
N ASP A 220 -6.75 3.65 9.56
CA ASP A 220 -6.63 2.35 8.91
C ASP A 220 -6.05 2.48 7.49
N ALA A 221 -6.47 3.50 6.73
CA ALA A 221 -5.91 3.79 5.42
C ALA A 221 -4.45 4.21 5.48
N ARG A 222 -4.08 5.06 6.45
CA ARG A 222 -2.68 5.45 6.67
C ARG A 222 -1.82 4.25 7.09
N LEU A 223 -2.30 3.38 7.97
CA LEU A 223 -1.60 2.15 8.33
C LEU A 223 -1.43 1.21 7.12
N SER A 224 -2.41 1.19 6.21
CA SER A 224 -2.32 0.42 4.97
C SER A 224 -1.27 1.00 4.01
N LEU A 225 -1.16 2.33 3.89
CA LEU A 225 -0.08 2.97 3.14
C LEU A 225 1.29 2.61 3.70
N HIS A 226 1.48 2.70 5.02
CA HIS A 226 2.75 2.36 5.66
C HIS A 226 3.14 0.91 5.38
N HIS A 227 2.18 -0.02 5.51
CA HIS A 227 2.44 -1.43 5.22
C HIS A 227 2.79 -1.66 3.74
N LEU A 228 2.16 -0.91 2.83
CA LEU A 228 2.50 -0.94 1.41
C LEU A 228 3.93 -0.41 1.16
N ASP A 229 4.36 0.65 1.85
CA ASP A 229 5.73 1.18 1.77
C ASP A 229 6.75 0.12 2.20
N GLU A 230 6.54 -0.51 3.36
CA GLU A 230 7.40 -1.58 3.88
C GLU A 230 7.54 -2.74 2.89
N ILE A 231 6.41 -3.27 2.38
CA ILE A 231 6.42 -4.38 1.43
C ILE A 231 7.18 -3.99 0.16
N CYS A 232 6.95 -2.78 -0.37
CA CYS A 232 7.60 -2.33 -1.60
C CYS A 232 9.09 -2.02 -1.40
N GLU A 233 9.52 -1.56 -0.22
CA GLU A 233 10.95 -1.41 0.07
C GLU A 233 11.66 -2.76 0.15
N ASP A 234 11.07 -3.79 0.78
CA ASP A 234 11.61 -5.15 0.77
C ASP A 234 11.71 -5.71 -0.65
N GLN A 235 10.66 -5.53 -1.46
CA GLN A 235 10.64 -5.91 -2.89
C GLN A 235 11.74 -5.19 -3.67
N ARG A 236 11.93 -3.90 -3.39
CA ARG A 236 12.95 -3.06 -4.03
C ARG A 236 14.34 -3.57 -3.69
N ALA A 237 14.62 -3.83 -2.41
CA ALA A 237 15.91 -4.35 -1.96
C ALA A 237 16.23 -5.70 -2.60
N ALA A 238 15.29 -6.66 -2.54
CA ALA A 238 15.49 -7.98 -3.14
C ALA A 238 15.75 -7.92 -4.66
N LEU A 239 15.03 -7.06 -5.37
CA LEU A 239 15.24 -6.90 -6.82
C LEU A 239 16.54 -6.15 -7.14
N GLN A 240 16.96 -5.19 -6.32
CA GLN A 240 18.24 -4.50 -6.46
C GLN A 240 19.41 -5.47 -6.26
N ASP A 241 19.36 -6.30 -5.23
CA ASP A 241 20.39 -7.30 -4.94
C ASP A 241 20.48 -8.32 -6.09
N TRP A 242 19.33 -8.77 -6.62
CA TRP A 242 19.30 -9.64 -7.80
C TRP A 242 19.86 -8.95 -9.06
N ILE A 243 19.50 -7.68 -9.31
CA ILE A 243 20.04 -6.91 -10.44
C ILE A 243 21.56 -6.78 -10.34
N GLU A 244 22.10 -6.58 -9.14
CA GLU A 244 23.54 -6.54 -8.92
C GLU A 244 24.19 -7.90 -9.18
N ALA A 245 23.56 -8.99 -8.73
CA ALA A 245 24.03 -10.34 -9.00
C ALA A 245 24.11 -10.65 -10.50
N ILE A 246 23.11 -10.27 -11.30
CA ILE A 246 23.11 -10.46 -12.77
C ILE A 246 24.33 -9.82 -13.42
N LYS A 247 24.77 -8.64 -12.94
CA LYS A 247 25.95 -7.96 -13.49
C LYS A 247 27.24 -8.74 -13.27
N THR A 248 27.27 -9.65 -12.30
CA THR A 248 28.42 -10.50 -11.99
C THR A 248 28.40 -11.83 -12.74
N TRP A 249 27.32 -12.15 -13.47
CA TRP A 249 27.26 -13.37 -14.25
C TRP A 249 28.28 -13.33 -15.41
N PRO A 250 28.79 -14.49 -15.86
CA PRO A 250 29.70 -14.55 -16.99
C PRO A 250 29.15 -13.88 -18.24
N ASP A 251 30.01 -13.15 -18.95
CA ASP A 251 29.67 -12.53 -20.23
C ASP A 251 29.21 -13.58 -21.24
N ALA A 252 28.13 -13.28 -21.95
CA ALA A 252 27.65 -14.15 -23.00
C ALA A 252 28.64 -14.20 -24.16
N SER A 253 29.04 -15.42 -24.53
CA SER A 253 29.99 -15.69 -25.62
C SER A 253 29.39 -15.44 -27.02
N THR A 254 28.06 -15.36 -27.14
CA THR A 254 27.36 -15.16 -28.41
C THR A 254 26.69 -13.77 -28.48
N PRO A 255 26.62 -13.15 -29.66
CA PRO A 255 25.88 -11.88 -29.83
C PRO A 255 24.39 -11.99 -29.48
N ALA A 256 23.78 -13.18 -29.63
CA ALA A 256 22.41 -13.42 -29.21
C ALA A 256 22.27 -13.39 -27.68
N GLY A 257 23.16 -14.10 -26.96
CA GLY A 257 23.15 -14.09 -25.50
C GLY A 257 23.44 -12.71 -24.89
N GLN A 258 24.27 -11.88 -25.56
CA GLN A 258 24.48 -10.49 -25.14
C GLN A 258 23.19 -9.65 -25.26
N ARG A 259 22.46 -9.78 -26.37
CA ARG A 259 21.16 -9.11 -26.53
C ARG A 259 20.13 -9.59 -25.51
N ASP A 260 20.10 -10.88 -25.21
CA ASP A 260 19.20 -11.43 -24.19
C ASP A 260 19.55 -10.91 -22.79
N ARG A 261 20.84 -10.77 -22.49
CA ARG A 261 21.33 -10.13 -21.26
C ARG A 261 20.92 -8.66 -21.17
N ASP A 262 21.08 -7.90 -22.24
CA ASP A 262 20.68 -6.49 -22.29
C ASP A 262 19.16 -6.34 -22.07
N LEU A 263 18.35 -7.19 -22.70
CA LEU A 263 16.90 -7.21 -22.50
C LEU A 263 16.52 -7.55 -21.06
N LEU A 264 17.24 -8.48 -20.42
CA LEU A 264 17.05 -8.84 -19.03
C LEU A 264 17.33 -7.63 -18.11
N HIS A 265 18.43 -6.91 -18.33
CA HIS A 265 18.76 -5.69 -17.59
C HIS A 265 17.73 -4.57 -17.78
N VAL A 266 17.26 -4.37 -19.02
CA VAL A 266 16.23 -3.36 -19.29
C VAL A 266 14.94 -3.70 -18.56
N ARG A 267 14.52 -4.97 -18.60
CA ARG A 267 13.28 -5.40 -17.92
C ARG A 267 13.39 -5.36 -16.41
N SER A 268 14.51 -5.80 -15.85
CA SER A 268 14.70 -5.77 -14.40
C SER A 268 14.67 -4.34 -13.88
N ARG A 269 15.30 -3.41 -14.60
CA ARG A 269 15.24 -1.98 -14.29
C ARG A 269 13.83 -1.42 -14.41
N ASP A 270 13.06 -1.84 -15.41
CA ASP A 270 11.66 -1.40 -15.57
C ASP A 270 10.79 -1.84 -14.40
N VAL A 271 10.91 -3.10 -13.97
CA VAL A 271 10.21 -3.62 -12.79
C VAL A 271 10.63 -2.86 -11.52
N LEU A 272 11.93 -2.60 -11.35
CA LEU A 272 12.45 -1.81 -10.23
C LEU A 272 11.86 -0.38 -10.22
N GLU A 273 11.84 0.27 -11.38
CA GLU A 273 11.26 1.61 -11.52
C GLU A 273 9.75 1.60 -11.20
N HIS A 274 9.04 0.54 -11.58
CA HIS A 274 7.62 0.39 -11.23
C HIS A 274 7.41 0.30 -9.71
N ILE A 275 8.24 -0.46 -9.01
CA ILE A 275 8.22 -0.55 -7.54
C ILE A 275 8.56 0.81 -6.91
N GLU A 276 9.61 1.48 -7.37
CA GLU A 276 10.01 2.81 -6.88
C GLU A 276 8.90 3.86 -7.09
N ARG A 277 8.19 3.80 -8.22
CA ARG A 277 7.02 4.66 -8.48
C ARG A 277 5.86 4.39 -7.50
N VAL A 278 5.72 3.18 -6.96
CA VAL A 278 4.75 2.89 -5.90
C VAL A 278 5.21 3.52 -4.58
N VAL A 279 6.44 3.20 -4.13
CA VAL A 279 7.05 3.74 -2.89
C VAL A 279 6.97 5.26 -2.83
N HIS A 280 7.45 5.94 -3.87
CA HIS A 280 7.43 7.42 -3.91
C HIS A 280 6.01 7.99 -3.85
N HIS A 281 5.03 7.31 -4.42
CA HIS A 281 3.65 7.77 -4.39
C HIS A 281 3.03 7.58 -3.01
N VAL A 282 3.27 6.42 -2.37
CA VAL A 282 2.79 6.10 -1.02
C VAL A 282 3.29 7.14 -0.01
N ARG A 283 4.60 7.44 -0.01
CA ARG A 283 5.18 8.46 0.88
C ARG A 283 4.56 9.84 0.70
N ARG A 284 4.28 10.25 -0.54
CA ARG A 284 3.60 11.52 -0.81
C ARG A 284 2.17 11.53 -0.27
N LEU A 285 1.45 10.42 -0.41
CA LEU A 285 0.09 10.28 0.11
C LEU A 285 0.07 10.35 1.64
N GLU A 286 1.00 9.70 2.32
CA GLU A 286 1.15 9.79 3.77
C GLU A 286 1.38 11.23 4.24
N GLN A 287 2.34 11.93 3.63
CA GLN A 287 2.63 13.33 3.95
C GLN A 287 1.43 14.25 3.69
N SER A 288 0.72 14.02 2.57
CA SER A 288 -0.47 14.78 2.21
C SER A 288 -1.61 14.55 3.23
N ALA A 289 -1.83 13.29 3.64
CA ALA A 289 -2.81 12.94 4.65
C ALA A 289 -2.50 13.58 6.02
N GLU A 290 -1.24 13.55 6.45
CA GLU A 290 -0.80 14.21 7.69
C GLU A 290 -1.02 15.72 7.63
N THR A 291 -0.70 16.35 6.51
CA THR A 291 -0.92 17.78 6.29
C THR A 291 -2.41 18.13 6.38
N ALA A 292 -3.30 17.33 5.78
CA ALA A 292 -4.74 17.55 5.84
C ALA A 292 -5.29 17.43 7.28
N VAL A 293 -4.80 16.48 8.07
CA VAL A 293 -5.15 16.34 9.49
C VAL A 293 -4.70 17.57 10.28
N GLN A 294 -3.48 18.06 10.06
CA GLN A 294 -2.98 19.28 10.72
C GLN A 294 -3.83 20.50 10.34
N MET A 295 -4.20 20.66 9.07
CA MET A 295 -5.10 21.73 8.61
C MET A 295 -6.47 21.65 9.28
N HIS A 296 -7.04 20.46 9.44
CA HIS A 296 -8.31 20.26 10.14
C HIS A 296 -8.27 20.76 11.59
N PHE A 297 -7.24 20.37 12.35
CA PHE A 297 -7.09 20.81 13.74
C PHE A 297 -6.79 22.32 13.86
N ASN A 298 -6.05 22.89 12.90
CA ASN A 298 -5.83 24.33 12.82
C ASN A 298 -7.14 25.09 12.58
N ALA A 299 -7.98 24.61 11.65
CA ALA A 299 -9.29 25.19 11.38
C ALA A 299 -10.24 25.07 12.59
N GLN A 300 -10.23 23.91 13.27
CA GLN A 300 -11.00 23.71 14.50
C GLN A 300 -10.55 24.64 15.63
N SER A 301 -9.23 24.81 15.81
CA SER A 301 -8.67 25.72 16.81
C SER A 301 -9.01 27.17 16.50
N HIS A 302 -8.95 27.58 15.22
CA HIS A 302 -9.38 28.90 14.78
C HIS A 302 -10.86 29.14 15.11
N ARG A 303 -11.74 28.16 14.83
CA ARG A 303 -13.17 28.24 15.19
C ARG A 303 -13.39 28.38 16.69
N THR A 304 -12.65 27.63 17.51
CA THR A 304 -12.71 27.74 18.98
C THR A 304 -12.26 29.13 19.43
N ASN A 305 -11.18 29.66 18.88
CA ASN A 305 -10.70 31.01 19.17
C ASN A 305 -11.72 32.09 18.82
N GLU A 306 -12.41 31.96 17.68
CA GLU A 306 -13.49 32.88 17.29
C GLU A 306 -14.69 32.82 18.24
N ILE A 307 -15.08 31.62 18.68
CA ILE A 307 -16.14 31.43 19.70
C ILE A 307 -15.73 32.09 21.02
N MET A 308 -14.51 31.83 21.49
CA MET A 308 -13.98 32.43 22.71
C MET A 308 -13.90 33.95 22.63
N ARG A 309 -13.45 34.49 21.49
CA ARG A 309 -13.42 35.94 21.23
C ARG A 309 -14.81 36.55 21.30
N THR A 310 -15.79 35.91 20.66
CA THR A 310 -17.20 36.36 20.68
C THR A 310 -17.76 36.38 22.11
N LEU A 311 -17.56 35.30 22.87
CA LEU A 311 -18.00 35.21 24.27
C LEU A 311 -17.31 36.27 25.16
N THR A 312 -16.03 36.52 24.93
CA THR A 312 -15.25 37.54 25.65
C THR A 312 -15.77 38.95 25.39
N VAL A 313 -16.08 39.29 24.12
CA VAL A 313 -16.63 40.61 23.78
C VAL A 313 -18.01 40.80 24.42
N LEU A 314 -18.89 39.78 24.35
CA LEU A 314 -20.19 39.83 25.03
C LEU A 314 -20.02 40.05 26.54
N THR A 315 -19.11 39.31 27.17
CA THR A 315 -18.85 39.42 28.61
C THR A 315 -18.29 40.80 28.99
N ALA A 316 -17.35 41.33 28.21
CA ALA A 316 -16.75 42.65 28.43
C ALA A 316 -17.78 43.79 28.28
N ILE A 317 -18.80 43.63 27.44
CA ILE A 317 -19.92 44.58 27.33
C ILE A 317 -20.86 44.46 28.52
N PHE A 318 -21.25 43.24 28.93
CA PHE A 318 -22.21 43.04 30.02
C PHE A 318 -21.64 43.32 31.41
N LEU A 319 -20.35 43.08 31.65
CA LEU A 319 -19.73 43.26 32.97
C LEU A 319 -19.91 44.67 33.55
N PRO A 320 -19.59 45.79 32.86
CA PRO A 320 -19.82 47.13 33.38
C PRO A 320 -21.31 47.49 33.47
N LEU A 321 -22.15 46.99 32.58
CA LEU A 321 -23.60 47.22 32.65
C LEU A 321 -24.21 46.54 33.88
N ASN A 322 -23.82 45.29 34.14
CA ASN A 322 -24.20 44.55 35.33
C ASN A 322 -23.69 45.23 36.60
N LEU A 323 -22.49 45.82 36.57
CA LEU A 323 -21.98 46.60 37.69
C LEU A 323 -22.85 47.84 37.96
N ILE A 324 -23.23 48.60 36.93
CA ILE A 324 -24.12 49.77 37.08
C ILE A 324 -25.48 49.33 37.64
N ALA A 325 -26.10 48.32 37.03
CA ALA A 325 -27.38 47.78 37.50
C ALA A 325 -27.29 47.24 38.94
N GLY A 326 -26.18 46.56 39.27
CA GLY A 326 -25.89 46.06 40.61
C GLY A 326 -25.80 47.17 41.63
N ILE A 327 -25.07 48.26 41.34
CA ILE A 327 -24.93 49.44 42.22
C ILE A 327 -26.29 50.07 42.50
N PHE A 328 -27.12 50.28 41.47
CA PHE A 328 -28.46 50.85 41.64
C PHE A 328 -29.49 49.88 42.23
N GLY A 329 -29.21 48.57 42.20
CA GLY A 329 -30.00 47.52 42.85
C GLY A 329 -29.61 47.24 44.30
N MET A 330 -28.62 47.95 44.86
CA MET A 330 -28.23 47.77 46.26
C MET A 330 -29.25 48.39 47.21
N ASN A 331 -29.50 47.73 48.35
CA ASN A 331 -30.44 48.21 49.37
C ASN A 331 -29.80 49.25 50.32
N PHE A 332 -29.20 50.31 49.78
CA PHE A 332 -28.69 51.44 50.59
C PHE A 332 -29.73 52.56 50.69
N GLU A 333 -29.85 53.15 51.88
CA GLU A 333 -30.81 54.23 52.17
C GLU A 333 -30.48 55.53 51.43
N PHE A 334 -29.19 55.80 51.18
CA PHE A 334 -28.72 57.01 50.49
C PHE A 334 -27.91 56.67 49.22
N ILE A 335 -28.62 56.43 48.11
CA ILE A 335 -28.00 56.34 46.78
C ILE A 335 -28.17 57.69 46.06
N PRO A 336 -27.07 58.40 45.73
CA PRO A 336 -27.15 59.65 44.99
C PRO A 336 -27.83 59.41 43.62
N LEU A 337 -28.67 60.36 43.18
CA LEU A 337 -29.55 60.31 42.00
C LEU A 337 -30.86 59.47 42.10
N LEU A 338 -31.07 58.63 43.12
CA LEU A 338 -32.23 57.71 43.14
C LEU A 338 -33.59 58.41 43.38
N HIS A 339 -33.61 59.49 44.15
CA HIS A 339 -34.83 60.27 44.47
C HIS A 339 -35.16 61.37 43.43
N ARG A 340 -34.37 61.51 42.36
CA ARG A 340 -34.61 62.49 41.29
C ARG A 340 -35.44 61.84 40.19
N SER A 341 -36.48 62.54 39.69
CA SER A 341 -37.32 62.08 38.57
C SER A 341 -36.52 61.66 37.31
N ASN A 342 -35.31 62.19 37.15
CA ASN A 342 -34.46 61.97 35.98
C ASN A 342 -33.35 60.92 36.21
N GLY A 343 -33.20 60.41 37.44
CA GLY A 343 -32.09 59.51 37.82
C GLY A 343 -32.09 58.20 37.03
N PHE A 344 -33.27 57.61 36.85
CA PHE A 344 -33.47 56.41 36.03
C PHE A 344 -33.03 56.64 34.58
N TRP A 345 -33.49 57.73 33.95
CA TRP A 345 -33.14 58.06 32.57
C TRP A 345 -31.66 58.35 32.39
N LEU A 346 -31.02 59.02 33.35
CA LEU A 346 -29.57 59.26 33.33
C LEU A 346 -28.78 57.95 33.42
N ALA A 347 -29.19 57.01 34.29
CA ALA A 347 -28.56 55.69 34.39
C ALA A 347 -28.71 54.89 33.08
N MET A 348 -29.90 54.91 32.47
CA MET A 348 -30.15 54.26 31.18
C MET A 348 -29.29 54.84 30.04
N ILE A 349 -29.13 56.18 29.98
CA ILE A 349 -28.26 56.84 28.99
C ILE A 349 -26.80 56.46 29.22
N LEU A 350 -26.33 56.45 30.47
CA LEU A 350 -24.96 56.05 30.81
C LEU A 350 -24.68 54.59 30.41
N MET A 351 -25.61 53.67 30.69
CA MET A 351 -25.53 52.27 30.25
C MET A 351 -25.54 52.15 28.72
N GLY A 352 -26.39 52.91 28.03
CA GLY A 352 -26.41 52.95 26.56
C GLY A 352 -25.09 53.46 25.96
N LEU A 353 -24.53 54.55 26.50
CA LEU A 353 -23.27 55.12 26.05
C LEU A 353 -22.07 54.20 26.31
N THR A 354 -22.03 53.54 27.47
CA THR A 354 -20.95 52.59 27.80
C THR A 354 -21.01 51.35 26.89
N ALA A 355 -22.20 50.78 26.68
CA ALA A 355 -22.40 49.68 25.74
C ALA A 355 -21.98 50.07 24.32
N LEU A 356 -22.48 51.20 23.81
CA LEU A 356 -22.17 51.69 22.47
C LEU A 356 -20.67 51.98 22.29
N GLY A 357 -20.04 52.61 23.29
CA GLY A 357 -18.61 52.90 23.29
C GLY A 357 -17.76 51.63 23.21
N LEU A 358 -18.11 50.59 23.99
CA LEU A 358 -17.42 49.30 23.94
C LEU A 358 -17.65 48.56 22.62
N VAL A 359 -18.88 48.56 22.09
CA VAL A 359 -19.19 47.96 20.78
C VAL A 359 -18.36 48.63 19.67
N ILE A 360 -18.33 49.97 19.63
CA ILE A 360 -17.54 50.72 18.63
C ILE A 360 -16.05 50.42 18.80
N PHE A 361 -15.54 50.35 20.04
CA PHE A 361 -14.14 50.02 20.31
C PHE A 361 -13.76 48.62 19.80
N PHE A 362 -14.57 47.60 20.11
CA PHE A 362 -14.32 46.23 19.65
C PHE A 362 -14.51 46.07 18.14
N TRP A 363 -15.44 46.81 17.54
CA TRP A 363 -15.62 46.83 16.10
C TRP A 363 -14.42 47.44 15.37
N ARG A 364 -13.92 48.60 15.85
CA ARG A 364 -12.74 49.27 15.27
C ARG A 364 -11.45 48.46 15.41
N LYS A 365 -11.36 47.59 16.42
CA LYS A 365 -10.24 46.65 16.57
C LYS A 365 -10.43 45.34 15.80
N HIS A 366 -11.44 45.21 14.94
CA HIS A 366 -11.76 43.99 14.18
C HIS A 366 -12.00 42.74 15.05
N TYR A 367 -12.37 42.90 16.33
CA TYR A 367 -12.69 41.75 17.20
C TYR A 367 -14.03 41.10 16.83
N LEU A 368 -14.90 41.84 16.14
CA LEU A 368 -16.26 41.46 15.77
C LEU A 368 -16.42 41.19 14.25
N GLU A 369 -15.37 41.38 13.45
CA GLU A 369 -15.44 40.99 12.04
C GLU A 369 -15.42 39.47 11.95
N ARG A 370 -16.57 38.89 11.60
CA ARG A 370 -16.64 37.52 11.12
C ARG A 370 -15.64 37.41 9.98
N SER A 371 -14.59 36.62 10.19
CA SER A 371 -13.82 36.05 9.08
C SER A 371 -14.76 35.10 8.32
N SER A 372 -15.61 35.65 7.46
CA SER A 372 -16.41 34.89 6.50
C SER A 372 -15.68 34.92 5.16
N ARG A 373 -14.73 34.00 5.00
CA ARG A 373 -14.32 33.50 3.70
C ARG A 373 -14.15 31.99 3.78
#